data_AF-A0A7X3T758-F1
#
_entry.id   AF-A0A7X3T758-F1
#
_cell.length_a   1.000
_cell.length_b   1.000
_cell.length_c   1.000
_cell.angle_alpha   90.00
_cell.angle_beta   90.00
_cell.angle_gamma   90.00
#
_symmetry.space_group_name_H-M   'P 1'
#
loop_
_entity.id
_entity.type
_entity.pdbx_description
1 polymer ?
#
loop_
_entity_poly.entity_id
_entity_poly.type
_entity_poly.pdbx_seq_one_letter_code
_entity_poly.pdbx_strand_id
1 'polypeptide(L)'
;HQTRAIEAVINCFKGQPNTSGISYRIDPGVIKAGTQEYRQQSLVEESGFKNGDIALTERQLLENIQESQRLQNLPQSLSLVKTKVSSLNLDVEMETGTGKTYCYIKTIFEMNKRFGWTKFIIVVPSIAIREGVFKSLEITAEHFLETYGKKAKFFIYNSKQLHNLESFSSDAGINVMVINIQAFNAKGKDNRRIYVELDDFKSRRPIDVIKANHPVLILDEPQKMEGSRTLDSLKEFNPLFILRYSATHKTKHNKVHRLDALDAYNQKLVKKISVRGISVKGLSGTNAYLYLESIELSKQKPVARIEIEMKRYSGIKRMIRRLKKGDNLYALSGGLDQYKGFVIADINANTDIVEFTNGKQLQAGEATGDVHEKDLRRIQIREAIKAHFEKEQILFSQGVKVLTLFFIDEVAKYKIYSDTGEEGGEYYKIFEKEYK
;
A
#
# COMPACT_ATOMS: atom_id res chain seq x y z
N HIS A 1 11.92 -10.37 -10.78
CA HIS A 1 10.98 -10.89 -9.76
C HIS A 1 9.54 -10.98 -10.25
N GLN A 2 8.97 -9.95 -10.88
CA GLN A 2 7.55 -9.91 -11.30
C GLN A 2 7.12 -11.10 -12.17
N THR A 3 7.90 -11.46 -13.20
CA THR A 3 7.63 -12.65 -14.03
C THR A 3 7.57 -13.93 -13.21
N ARG A 4 8.39 -14.08 -12.17
CA ARG A 4 8.35 -15.27 -11.30
C ARG A 4 7.04 -15.34 -10.52
N ALA A 5 6.55 -14.21 -10.00
CA ALA A 5 5.26 -14.15 -9.31
C ALA A 5 4.10 -14.56 -10.24
N ILE A 6 4.11 -14.06 -11.47
CA ILE A 6 3.09 -14.34 -12.48
C ILE A 6 3.13 -15.83 -12.87
N GLU A 7 4.31 -16.35 -13.25
CA GLU A 7 4.45 -17.77 -13.62
C GLU A 7 4.12 -18.70 -12.45
N ALA A 8 4.42 -18.33 -11.21
CA ALA A 8 4.05 -19.13 -10.05
C ALA A 8 2.54 -19.35 -9.92
N VAL A 9 1.73 -18.35 -10.27
CA VAL A 9 0.27 -18.47 -10.33
C VAL A 9 -0.16 -19.27 -11.55
N ILE A 10 0.36 -18.94 -12.73
CA ILE A 10 -0.02 -19.59 -13.99
C ILE A 10 0.29 -21.09 -13.98
N ASN A 11 1.44 -21.48 -13.43
CA ASN A 11 1.86 -22.88 -13.34
C ASN A 11 0.95 -23.73 -12.44
N CYS A 12 0.20 -23.12 -11.52
CA CYS A 12 -0.81 -23.84 -10.73
C CYS A 12 -1.90 -24.48 -11.61
N PHE A 13 -2.12 -23.91 -12.80
CA PHE A 13 -3.12 -24.35 -13.77
C PHE A 13 -2.50 -25.04 -15.00
N LYS A 14 -1.26 -25.52 -14.90
CA LYS A 14 -0.61 -26.29 -15.98
C LYS A 14 -1.49 -27.50 -16.36
N GLY A 15 -1.81 -27.61 -17.65
CA GLY A 15 -2.71 -28.65 -18.17
C GLY A 15 -4.18 -28.23 -18.30
N GLN A 16 -4.56 -27.04 -17.82
CA GLN A 16 -5.90 -26.49 -18.07
C GLN A 16 -6.07 -26.18 -19.57
N PRO A 17 -7.13 -26.68 -20.22
CA PRO A 17 -7.41 -26.37 -21.62
C PRO A 17 -7.79 -24.90 -21.80
N ASN A 18 -7.39 -24.33 -22.94
CA ASN A 18 -7.85 -23.00 -23.33
C ASN A 18 -9.24 -23.12 -23.95
N THR A 19 -10.25 -22.57 -23.30
CA THR A 19 -11.65 -22.61 -23.78
C THR A 19 -12.06 -21.36 -24.56
N SER A 20 -11.09 -20.53 -24.98
CA SER A 20 -11.38 -19.33 -25.78
C SER A 20 -12.17 -19.70 -27.05
N GLY A 21 -13.34 -19.10 -27.24
CA GLY A 21 -14.17 -19.33 -28.43
C GLY A 21 -15.25 -20.41 -28.28
N ILE A 22 -15.30 -21.15 -27.17
CA ILE A 22 -16.41 -22.08 -26.88
C ILE A 22 -17.52 -21.29 -26.18
N SER A 23 -18.56 -20.92 -26.93
CA SER A 23 -19.76 -20.28 -26.41
C SER A 23 -20.56 -21.30 -25.59
N TYR A 24 -21.04 -20.91 -24.41
CA TYR A 24 -22.10 -21.66 -23.73
C TYR A 24 -23.28 -20.74 -23.46
N ARG A 25 -24.47 -21.22 -23.85
CA ARG A 25 -25.79 -20.60 -23.71
C ARG A 25 -26.25 -20.57 -22.25
N ILE A 26 -27.01 -19.53 -21.90
CA ILE A 26 -27.49 -19.24 -20.53
C ILE A 26 -28.87 -19.85 -20.25
N ASP A 27 -29.00 -20.23 -18.98
CA ASP A 27 -30.16 -20.42 -18.11
C ASP A 27 -31.44 -19.62 -18.49
N PRO A 28 -32.60 -20.28 -18.69
CA PRO A 28 -33.83 -19.64 -19.16
C PRO A 28 -34.55 -18.73 -18.14
N GLY A 29 -34.17 -18.72 -16.86
CA GLY A 29 -34.97 -18.04 -15.84
C GLY A 29 -36.39 -18.62 -15.71
N VAL A 30 -37.13 -18.24 -14.67
CA VAL A 30 -38.43 -18.86 -14.39
C VAL A 30 -39.49 -18.32 -15.36
N ILE A 31 -39.82 -19.15 -16.35
CA ILE A 31 -41.03 -19.01 -17.17
C ILE A 31 -42.24 -19.17 -16.23
N LYS A 32 -43.02 -18.10 -16.03
CA LYS A 32 -44.35 -18.23 -15.41
C LYS A 32 -45.22 -19.08 -16.32
N ALA A 33 -45.70 -20.21 -15.80
CA ALA A 33 -46.59 -21.11 -16.51
C ALA A 33 -47.90 -20.39 -16.85
N GLY A 34 -48.19 -20.26 -18.15
CA GLY A 34 -49.51 -19.87 -18.62
C GLY A 34 -49.50 -18.85 -19.76
N THR A 35 -49.02 -19.23 -20.94
CA THR A 35 -49.55 -18.77 -22.24
C THR A 35 -48.79 -19.50 -23.35
N GLN A 36 -49.37 -20.61 -23.83
CA GLN A 36 -49.05 -21.12 -25.15
C GLN A 36 -49.81 -20.26 -26.15
N GLU A 37 -49.10 -19.51 -27.00
CA GLU A 37 -49.48 -19.27 -28.40
C GLU A 37 -48.40 -18.45 -29.13
N TYR A 38 -47.80 -19.12 -30.13
CA TYR A 38 -47.12 -18.63 -31.33
C TYR A 38 -46.72 -17.14 -31.41
N ARG A 39 -45.41 -16.89 -31.28
CA ARG A 39 -44.72 -15.83 -32.05
C ARG A 39 -43.34 -16.30 -32.50
N GLN A 40 -43.29 -16.81 -33.72
CA GLN A 40 -42.08 -16.92 -34.52
C GLN A 40 -41.75 -15.53 -35.06
N GLN A 41 -41.02 -14.71 -34.29
CA GLN A 41 -40.20 -13.57 -34.74
C GLN A 41 -39.54 -12.87 -33.54
N SER A 42 -38.24 -12.60 -33.67
CA SER A 42 -37.31 -11.91 -32.76
C SER A 42 -36.48 -12.78 -31.80
N LEU A 43 -35.49 -13.43 -32.42
CA LEU A 43 -34.19 -13.79 -31.85
C LEU A 43 -33.52 -12.56 -31.19
N VAL A 44 -33.92 -12.20 -29.98
CA VAL A 44 -33.08 -11.39 -29.10
C VAL A 44 -32.44 -12.34 -28.09
N GLU A 45 -31.47 -13.08 -28.63
CA GLU A 45 -30.35 -13.65 -27.89
C GLU A 45 -29.59 -12.48 -27.23
N GLU A 46 -29.50 -12.46 -25.90
CA GLU A 46 -28.42 -11.73 -25.24
C GLU A 46 -27.61 -12.72 -24.39
N SER A 47 -26.65 -13.33 -25.06
CA SER A 47 -25.59 -14.17 -24.50
C SER A 47 -24.69 -13.37 -23.55
N GLY A 48 -24.47 -13.87 -22.33
CA GLY A 48 -23.38 -13.45 -21.45
C GLY A 48 -22.21 -14.44 -21.51
N PHE A 49 -20.98 -13.95 -21.32
CA PHE A 49 -19.78 -14.76 -21.25
C PHE A 49 -19.47 -15.15 -19.80
N LYS A 50 -19.29 -16.44 -19.53
CA LYS A 50 -18.74 -16.95 -18.26
C LYS A 50 -17.32 -17.46 -18.46
N ASN A 51 -16.52 -17.46 -17.38
CA ASN A 51 -15.26 -18.18 -17.41
C ASN A 51 -15.52 -19.70 -17.53
N GLY A 52 -14.68 -20.40 -18.31
CA GLY A 52 -14.67 -21.86 -18.34
C GLY A 52 -14.26 -22.43 -16.98
N ASP A 53 -14.90 -23.52 -16.58
CA ASP A 53 -14.60 -24.18 -15.31
C ASP A 53 -13.18 -24.77 -15.29
N ILE A 54 -12.63 -24.98 -14.10
CA ILE A 54 -11.33 -25.65 -13.95
C ILE A 54 -11.53 -27.14 -14.27
N ALA A 55 -10.90 -27.61 -15.34
CA ALA A 55 -10.98 -29.01 -15.78
C ALA A 55 -10.00 -29.92 -15.01
N LEU A 56 -9.03 -29.32 -14.32
CA LEU A 56 -8.06 -30.04 -13.51
C LEU A 56 -8.70 -30.61 -12.24
N THR A 57 -8.34 -31.84 -11.90
CA THR A 57 -8.72 -32.45 -10.61
C THR A 57 -8.03 -31.75 -9.44
N GLU A 58 -8.59 -31.86 -8.23
CA GLU A 58 -7.96 -31.32 -7.02
C GLU A 58 -6.54 -31.85 -6.82
N ARG A 59 -6.28 -33.12 -7.18
CA ARG A 59 -4.95 -33.73 -7.14
C ARG A 59 -3.98 -33.05 -8.10
N GLN A 60 -4.38 -32.84 -9.36
CA GLN A 60 -3.52 -32.17 -10.35
C GLN A 60 -3.22 -30.72 -9.96
N LEU A 61 -4.21 -29.99 -9.44
CA LEU A 61 -4.01 -28.64 -8.92
C LEU A 61 -3.01 -28.63 -7.76
N LEU A 62 -3.15 -29.55 -6.81
CA LEU A 62 -2.25 -29.65 -5.67
C LEU A 62 -0.82 -29.99 -6.12
N GLU A 63 -0.64 -30.93 -7.04
CA GLU A 63 0.67 -31.28 -7.62
C GLU A 63 1.33 -30.08 -8.29
N ASN A 64 0.57 -29.33 -9.09
CA ASN A 64 1.06 -28.11 -9.74
C ASN A 64 1.47 -27.03 -8.71
N ILE A 65 0.68 -26.85 -7.64
CA ILE A 65 0.99 -25.92 -6.55
C ILE A 65 2.27 -26.35 -5.82
N GLN A 66 2.38 -27.64 -5.46
CA GLN A 66 3.56 -28.18 -4.78
C GLN A 66 4.82 -28.03 -5.63
N GLU A 67 4.72 -28.15 -6.95
CA GLU A 67 5.84 -27.92 -7.85
C GLU A 67 6.27 -26.45 -7.87
N SER A 68 5.31 -25.52 -7.96
CA SER A 68 5.57 -24.08 -7.85
C SER A 68 6.23 -23.71 -6.50
N GLN A 69 5.81 -24.39 -5.43
CA GLN A 69 6.38 -24.24 -4.08
C GLN A 69 7.81 -24.78 -4.00
N ARG A 70 8.07 -25.97 -4.56
CA ARG A 70 9.40 -26.60 -4.59
C ARG A 70 10.42 -25.74 -5.32
N LEU A 71 10.06 -25.19 -6.48
CA LEU A 71 10.93 -24.32 -7.28
C LEU A 71 11.35 -23.04 -6.55
N GLN A 72 10.61 -22.63 -5.51
CA GLN A 72 10.85 -21.43 -4.73
C GLN A 72 11.26 -21.71 -3.28
N ASN A 73 11.54 -22.97 -2.95
CA ASN A 73 11.84 -23.42 -1.58
C ASN A 73 10.76 -22.99 -0.55
N LEU A 74 9.49 -23.03 -0.96
CA LEU A 74 8.35 -22.79 -0.08
C LEU A 74 7.92 -24.10 0.59
N PRO A 75 7.35 -24.03 1.82
CA PRO A 75 6.69 -25.18 2.42
C PRO A 75 5.59 -25.73 1.51
N GLN A 76 5.63 -27.05 1.25
CA GLN A 76 4.68 -27.70 0.36
C GLN A 76 3.31 -27.86 1.04
N SER A 77 2.25 -27.54 0.31
CA SER A 77 0.88 -27.70 0.78
C SER A 77 0.52 -29.17 0.86
N LEU A 78 -0.14 -29.60 1.96
CA LEU A 78 -0.65 -30.96 2.09
C LEU A 78 -2.01 -31.15 1.39
N SER A 79 -2.77 -30.07 1.25
CA SER A 79 -4.09 -30.06 0.63
C SER A 79 -4.44 -28.66 0.10
N LEU A 80 -5.50 -28.57 -0.71
CA LEU A 80 -6.08 -27.29 -1.12
C LEU A 80 -6.87 -26.69 0.05
N VAL A 81 -6.52 -25.47 0.47
CA VAL A 81 -7.16 -24.80 1.60
C VAL A 81 -8.45 -24.13 1.12
N LYS A 82 -9.58 -24.78 1.44
CA LYS A 82 -10.92 -24.31 1.09
C LYS A 82 -11.40 -23.26 2.09
N THR A 83 -12.14 -22.26 1.61
CA THR A 83 -12.81 -21.25 2.44
C THR A 83 -14.32 -21.26 2.20
N LYS A 84 -15.08 -20.50 2.98
CA LYS A 84 -16.52 -20.28 2.74
C LYS A 84 -16.81 -19.65 1.38
N VAL A 85 -15.82 -18.98 0.78
CA VAL A 85 -15.96 -18.19 -0.46
C VAL A 85 -15.55 -19.00 -1.68
N SER A 86 -14.47 -19.78 -1.59
CA SER A 86 -13.97 -20.56 -2.72
C SER A 86 -13.21 -21.81 -2.27
N SER A 87 -13.27 -22.85 -3.10
CA SER A 87 -12.51 -24.10 -2.94
C SER A 87 -11.02 -23.93 -3.26
N LEU A 88 -10.62 -22.90 -4.00
CA LEU A 88 -9.23 -22.65 -4.38
C LEU A 88 -8.82 -21.22 -4.01
N ASN A 89 -7.82 -21.11 -3.13
CA ASN A 89 -7.28 -19.84 -2.63
C ASN A 89 -5.76 -19.85 -2.77
N LEU A 90 -5.23 -19.03 -3.67
CA LEU A 90 -3.80 -18.91 -3.92
C LEU A 90 -3.26 -17.61 -3.32
N ASP A 91 -2.29 -17.74 -2.44
CA ASP A 91 -1.61 -16.62 -1.79
C ASP A 91 -0.34 -16.25 -2.56
N VAL A 92 -0.24 -14.98 -2.96
CA VAL A 92 0.95 -14.39 -3.60
C VAL A 92 1.49 -13.31 -2.66
N GLU A 93 2.60 -13.63 -2.01
CA GLU A 93 3.27 -12.71 -1.09
C GLU A 93 4.28 -11.84 -1.86
N MET A 94 4.06 -10.54 -1.86
CA MET A 94 4.88 -9.54 -2.54
C MET A 94 5.01 -8.28 -1.70
N GLU A 95 6.25 -7.95 -1.33
CA GLU A 95 6.58 -6.74 -0.58
C GLU A 95 6.09 -5.46 -1.28
N THR A 96 5.74 -4.47 -0.47
CA THR A 96 5.33 -3.13 -0.90
C THR A 96 6.41 -2.50 -1.78
N GLY A 97 5.99 -1.84 -2.86
CA GLY A 97 6.92 -1.20 -3.81
C GLY A 97 7.54 -2.14 -4.84
N THR A 98 7.25 -3.46 -4.82
CA THR A 98 7.78 -4.41 -5.81
C THR A 98 6.91 -4.57 -7.08
N GLY A 99 5.82 -3.82 -7.18
CA GLY A 99 4.92 -3.82 -8.34
C GLY A 99 3.81 -4.88 -8.31
N LYS A 100 3.25 -5.15 -7.13
CA LYS A 100 2.12 -6.06 -6.90
C LYS A 100 0.95 -5.84 -7.89
N THR A 101 0.53 -4.59 -8.05
CA THR A 101 -0.56 -4.19 -8.96
C THR A 101 -0.28 -4.55 -10.41
N TYR A 102 0.91 -4.22 -10.91
CA TYR A 102 1.32 -4.63 -12.25
C TYR A 102 1.30 -6.15 -12.41
N CYS A 103 1.76 -6.90 -11.40
CA CYS A 103 1.81 -8.35 -11.45
C CYS A 103 0.42 -8.97 -11.60
N TYR A 104 -0.57 -8.59 -10.78
CA TYR A 104 -1.90 -9.18 -10.93
C TYR A 104 -2.62 -8.73 -12.21
N ILE A 105 -2.37 -7.52 -12.72
CA ILE A 105 -2.92 -7.09 -14.02
C ILE A 105 -2.30 -7.95 -15.12
N LYS A 106 -0.97 -8.14 -15.13
CA LYS A 106 -0.32 -9.01 -16.11
C LYS A 106 -0.77 -10.47 -15.97
N THR A 107 -1.01 -10.96 -14.75
CA THR A 107 -1.59 -12.29 -14.50
C THR A 107 -2.97 -12.44 -15.16
N ILE A 108 -3.83 -11.41 -15.15
CA ILE A 108 -5.11 -11.42 -15.89
C ILE A 108 -4.88 -11.68 -17.39
N PHE A 109 -3.94 -10.96 -18.01
CA PHE A 109 -3.62 -11.14 -19.43
C PHE A 109 -3.01 -12.51 -19.73
N GLU A 110 -2.12 -13.02 -18.88
CA GLU A 110 -1.56 -14.38 -19.03
C GLU A 110 -2.63 -15.46 -18.87
N MET A 111 -3.56 -15.31 -17.91
CA MET A 111 -4.68 -16.22 -17.73
C MET A 111 -5.60 -16.24 -18.95
N ASN A 112 -5.90 -15.08 -19.52
CA ASN A 112 -6.67 -15.01 -20.75
C ASN A 112 -5.93 -15.67 -21.92
N LYS A 113 -4.64 -15.40 -22.08
CA LYS A 113 -3.82 -15.96 -23.16
C LYS A 113 -3.73 -17.49 -23.09
N ARG A 114 -3.57 -18.05 -21.88
CA ARG A 114 -3.31 -19.48 -21.70
C ARG A 114 -4.56 -20.31 -21.48
N PHE A 115 -5.57 -19.78 -20.81
CA PHE A 115 -6.76 -20.52 -20.37
C PHE A 115 -8.07 -19.96 -20.92
N GLY A 116 -8.06 -18.76 -21.51
CA GLY A 116 -9.25 -18.16 -22.12
C GLY A 116 -10.19 -17.48 -21.12
N TRP A 117 -9.81 -17.34 -19.85
CA TRP A 117 -10.62 -16.62 -18.86
C TRP A 117 -10.69 -15.13 -19.17
N THR A 118 -11.88 -14.54 -18.99
CA THR A 118 -12.23 -13.18 -19.43
C THR A 118 -12.87 -12.34 -18.33
N LYS A 119 -13.39 -12.94 -17.26
CA LYS A 119 -14.14 -12.25 -16.21
C LYS A 119 -13.33 -12.17 -14.92
N PHE A 120 -12.93 -10.96 -14.53
CA PHE A 120 -12.10 -10.71 -13.36
C PHE A 120 -12.70 -9.62 -12.49
N ILE A 121 -12.58 -9.78 -11.17
CA ILE A 121 -12.99 -8.77 -10.21
C ILE A 121 -11.83 -8.48 -9.26
N ILE A 122 -11.38 -7.23 -9.22
CA ILE A 122 -10.37 -6.76 -8.26
C ILE A 122 -11.08 -6.13 -7.07
N VAL A 123 -10.91 -6.74 -5.90
CA VAL A 123 -11.48 -6.26 -4.64
C VAL A 123 -10.40 -5.60 -3.81
N VAL A 124 -10.67 -4.37 -3.37
CA VAL A 124 -9.74 -3.54 -2.59
C VAL A 124 -10.38 -3.04 -1.28
N PRO A 125 -9.61 -2.69 -0.25
CA PRO A 125 -10.18 -2.35 1.05
C PRO A 125 -10.61 -0.88 1.16
N SER A 126 -10.10 0.03 0.33
CA SER A 126 -10.37 1.47 0.42
C SER A 126 -10.55 2.15 -0.94
N ILE A 127 -11.20 3.31 -0.94
CA ILE A 127 -11.39 4.15 -2.12
C ILE A 127 -10.04 4.60 -2.70
N ALA A 128 -9.09 5.02 -1.86
CA ALA A 128 -7.77 5.45 -2.34
C ALA A 128 -7.02 4.34 -3.10
N ILE A 129 -7.08 3.09 -2.60
CA ILE A 129 -6.49 1.95 -3.31
C ILE A 129 -7.27 1.68 -4.60
N ARG A 130 -8.61 1.77 -4.57
CA ARG A 130 -9.45 1.62 -5.76
C ARG A 130 -9.05 2.57 -6.90
N GLU A 131 -8.87 3.85 -6.58
CA GLU A 131 -8.42 4.86 -7.55
C GLU A 131 -6.99 4.55 -8.05
N GLY A 132 -6.08 4.14 -7.17
CA GLY A 132 -4.73 3.76 -7.55
C GLY A 132 -4.68 2.55 -8.50
N VAL A 133 -5.50 1.54 -8.25
CA VAL A 133 -5.63 0.36 -9.13
C VAL A 133 -6.25 0.75 -10.47
N PHE A 134 -7.33 1.53 -10.45
CA PHE A 134 -7.96 2.02 -11.67
C PHE A 134 -6.97 2.82 -12.53
N LYS A 135 -6.21 3.73 -11.91
CA LYS A 135 -5.17 4.47 -12.62
C LYS A 135 -4.08 3.57 -13.17
N SER A 136 -3.71 2.52 -12.44
CA SER A 136 -2.73 1.53 -12.90
C SER A 136 -3.21 0.77 -14.15
N LEU A 137 -4.51 0.43 -14.22
CA LEU A 137 -5.11 -0.16 -15.43
C LEU A 137 -5.05 0.81 -16.62
N GLU A 138 -5.32 2.10 -16.41
CA GLU A 138 -5.24 3.11 -17.47
C GLU A 138 -3.81 3.25 -18.02
N ILE A 139 -2.83 3.50 -17.16
CA ILE A 139 -1.44 3.78 -17.58
C ILE A 139 -0.76 2.56 -18.22
N THR A 140 -1.22 1.35 -17.90
CA THR A 140 -0.66 0.11 -18.46
C THR A 140 -1.42 -0.40 -19.70
N ALA A 141 -2.50 0.28 -20.10
CA ALA A 141 -3.35 -0.18 -21.20
C ALA A 141 -2.62 -0.26 -22.55
N GLU A 142 -1.76 0.71 -22.87
CA GLU A 142 -0.95 0.71 -24.09
C GLU A 142 0.12 -0.39 -24.06
N HIS A 143 0.86 -0.48 -22.95
CA HIS A 143 1.85 -1.54 -22.71
C HIS A 143 1.25 -2.94 -22.93
N PHE A 144 0.04 -3.19 -22.40
CA PHE A 144 -0.62 -4.49 -22.57
C PHE A 144 -1.23 -4.69 -23.96
N LEU A 145 -1.68 -3.63 -24.64
CA LEU A 145 -2.08 -3.72 -26.04
C LEU A 145 -0.89 -4.14 -26.91
N GLU A 146 0.27 -3.53 -26.74
CA GLU A 146 1.49 -3.88 -27.48
C GLU A 146 1.95 -5.31 -27.17
N THR A 147 1.91 -5.71 -25.89
CA THR A 147 2.40 -7.03 -25.46
C THR A 147 1.46 -8.19 -25.84
N TYR A 148 0.14 -7.99 -25.76
CA TYR A 148 -0.86 -9.07 -25.92
C TYR A 148 -1.77 -8.89 -27.14
N GLY A 149 -1.65 -7.80 -27.88
CA GLY A 149 -2.51 -7.48 -29.03
C GLY A 149 -3.98 -7.19 -28.67
N LYS A 150 -4.29 -6.98 -27.39
CA LYS A 150 -5.66 -6.73 -26.90
C LYS A 150 -5.67 -5.83 -25.68
N LYS A 151 -6.76 -5.08 -25.50
CA LYS A 151 -7.01 -4.24 -24.32
C LYS A 151 -7.98 -4.94 -23.36
N ALA A 152 -7.80 -4.71 -22.07
CA ALA A 152 -8.81 -5.03 -21.08
C ALA A 152 -9.84 -3.89 -21.02
N LYS A 153 -11.12 -4.23 -20.96
CA LYS A 153 -12.19 -3.31 -20.57
C LYS A 153 -12.28 -3.32 -19.05
N PHE A 154 -12.30 -2.14 -18.43
CA PHE A 154 -12.35 -2.04 -16.99
C PHE A 154 -13.22 -0.88 -16.53
N PHE A 155 -13.84 -1.03 -15.37
CA PHE A 155 -14.71 -0.03 -14.76
C PHE A 155 -14.72 -0.18 -13.24
N ILE A 156 -15.07 0.92 -12.57
CA ILE A 156 -15.37 0.91 -11.14
C ILE A 156 -16.84 0.55 -10.96
N TYR A 157 -17.13 -0.43 -10.10
CA TYR A 157 -18.52 -0.77 -9.81
C TYR A 157 -19.27 0.41 -9.22
N ASN A 158 -20.42 0.72 -9.82
CA ASN A 158 -21.34 1.75 -9.37
C ASN A 158 -22.78 1.25 -9.59
N SER A 159 -23.58 1.20 -8.52
CA SER A 159 -24.95 0.68 -8.56
C SER A 159 -25.94 1.52 -9.39
N LYS A 160 -25.53 2.72 -9.80
CA LYS A 160 -26.28 3.60 -10.71
C LYS A 160 -25.90 3.39 -12.18
N GLN A 161 -24.78 2.72 -12.47
CA GLN A 161 -24.26 2.53 -13.83
C GLN A 161 -24.33 1.05 -14.23
N LEU A 162 -25.55 0.49 -14.27
CA LEU A 162 -25.77 -0.93 -14.51
C LEU A 162 -25.38 -1.39 -15.92
N HIS A 163 -25.38 -0.48 -16.91
CA HIS A 163 -24.89 -0.76 -18.27
C HIS A 163 -23.45 -1.27 -18.29
N ASN A 164 -22.60 -0.83 -17.36
CA ASN A 164 -21.24 -1.33 -17.22
C ASN A 164 -21.22 -2.81 -16.82
N LEU A 165 -22.17 -3.23 -15.98
CA LEU A 165 -22.31 -4.63 -15.60
C LEU A 165 -22.89 -5.49 -16.74
N GLU A 166 -23.82 -4.93 -17.54
CA GLU A 166 -24.29 -5.63 -18.74
C GLU A 166 -23.12 -5.86 -19.70
N SER A 167 -22.34 -4.81 -20.00
CA SER A 167 -21.13 -4.89 -20.83
C SER A 167 -20.10 -5.87 -20.25
N PHE A 168 -19.88 -5.84 -18.93
CA PHE A 168 -19.02 -6.80 -18.24
C PHE A 168 -19.46 -8.24 -18.48
N SER A 169 -20.77 -8.50 -18.53
CA SER A 169 -21.28 -9.85 -18.74
C SER A 169 -21.27 -10.25 -20.21
N SER A 170 -21.72 -9.37 -21.12
CA SER A 170 -21.94 -9.68 -22.54
C SER A 170 -20.70 -9.57 -23.42
N ASP A 171 -19.61 -8.95 -22.97
CA ASP A 171 -18.40 -8.79 -23.79
C ASP A 171 -17.50 -10.04 -23.78
N ALA A 172 -16.95 -10.45 -24.92
CA ALA A 172 -16.07 -11.62 -25.02
C ALA A 172 -14.62 -11.36 -24.59
N GLY A 173 -14.21 -10.08 -24.49
CA GLY A 173 -12.86 -9.67 -24.19
C GLY A 173 -12.50 -9.79 -22.70
N ILE A 174 -11.29 -9.33 -22.35
CA ILE A 174 -10.88 -9.27 -20.94
C ILE A 174 -11.67 -8.14 -20.26
N ASN A 175 -12.46 -8.49 -19.25
CA ASN A 175 -13.29 -7.57 -18.49
C ASN A 175 -12.87 -7.58 -17.01
N VAL A 176 -12.57 -6.40 -16.47
CA VAL A 176 -12.07 -6.22 -15.11
C VAL A 176 -12.96 -5.24 -14.36
N MET A 177 -13.73 -5.75 -13.39
CA MET A 177 -14.48 -4.90 -12.46
C MET A 177 -13.62 -4.58 -11.24
N VAL A 178 -13.48 -3.30 -10.89
CA VAL A 178 -12.79 -2.87 -9.66
C VAL A 178 -13.82 -2.44 -8.62
N ILE A 179 -13.74 -2.98 -7.41
CA ILE A 179 -14.70 -2.71 -6.34
C ILE A 179 -14.03 -2.60 -4.98
N ASN A 180 -14.47 -1.64 -4.16
CA ASN A 180 -14.07 -1.56 -2.76
C ASN A 180 -15.10 -2.23 -1.84
N ILE A 181 -14.64 -2.93 -0.82
CA ILE A 181 -15.53 -3.77 0.01
C ILE A 181 -16.62 -3.00 0.75
N GLN A 182 -16.35 -1.73 1.09
CA GLN A 182 -17.30 -0.85 1.77
C GLN A 182 -18.55 -0.61 0.92
N ALA A 183 -18.44 -0.61 -0.41
CA ALA A 183 -19.58 -0.44 -1.31
C ALA A 183 -20.59 -1.60 -1.17
N PHE A 184 -20.12 -2.82 -0.86
CA PHE A 184 -20.98 -4.00 -0.68
C PHE A 184 -21.61 -4.09 0.71
N ASN A 185 -20.83 -3.75 1.74
CA ASN A 185 -21.28 -3.89 3.14
C ASN A 185 -22.22 -2.76 3.60
N ALA A 186 -22.30 -1.66 2.85
CA ALA A 186 -23.09 -0.51 3.27
C ALA A 186 -24.60 -0.74 3.03
N LYS A 187 -25.44 -0.40 4.01
CA LYS A 187 -26.89 -0.66 4.01
C LYS A 187 -27.73 0.35 3.22
N GLY A 188 -27.09 1.27 2.48
CA GLY A 188 -27.77 2.32 1.72
C GLY A 188 -28.75 1.76 0.69
N LYS A 189 -29.78 2.54 0.36
CA LYS A 189 -30.76 2.19 -0.69
C LYS A 189 -30.05 1.85 -2.01
N ASP A 190 -29.02 2.62 -2.35
CA ASP A 190 -28.22 2.43 -3.56
C ASP A 190 -27.42 1.11 -3.56
N ASN A 191 -26.99 0.59 -2.42
CA ASN A 191 -26.23 -0.66 -2.38
C ASN A 191 -27.15 -1.88 -2.38
N ARG A 192 -28.35 -1.75 -1.80
CA ARG A 192 -29.38 -2.79 -1.88
C ARG A 192 -29.84 -3.06 -3.31
N ARG A 193 -29.66 -2.10 -4.23
CA ARG A 193 -29.92 -2.26 -5.67
C ARG A 193 -29.26 -3.51 -6.27
N ILE A 194 -28.10 -3.93 -5.76
CA ILE A 194 -27.41 -5.11 -6.31
C ILE A 194 -28.16 -6.43 -6.03
N TYR A 195 -29.00 -6.47 -5.00
CA TYR A 195 -29.71 -7.67 -4.53
C TYR A 195 -31.20 -7.67 -4.86
N VAL A 196 -31.72 -6.63 -5.51
CA VAL A 196 -33.13 -6.51 -5.88
C VAL A 196 -33.27 -6.55 -7.39
N GLU A 197 -34.43 -6.98 -7.86
CA GLU A 197 -34.79 -6.90 -9.27
C GLU A 197 -34.98 -5.43 -9.65
N LEU A 198 -34.43 -5.05 -10.80
CA LEU A 198 -34.50 -3.68 -11.30
C LEU A 198 -35.10 -3.70 -12.69
N ASP A 199 -36.19 -2.95 -12.89
CA ASP A 199 -36.87 -2.87 -14.19
C ASP A 199 -35.92 -2.31 -15.26
N ASP A 200 -35.13 -1.29 -14.91
CA ASP A 200 -34.06 -0.73 -15.75
C ASP A 200 -32.91 -1.72 -16.05
N PHE A 201 -32.96 -2.94 -15.49
CA PHE A 201 -32.00 -4.01 -15.68
C PHE A 201 -32.68 -5.31 -16.12
N LYS A 202 -33.76 -5.17 -16.90
CA LYS A 202 -34.54 -6.29 -17.46
C LYS A 202 -35.12 -7.19 -16.35
N SER A 203 -35.50 -6.58 -15.23
CA SER A 203 -36.03 -7.25 -14.02
C SER A 203 -35.11 -8.35 -13.47
N ARG A 204 -33.79 -8.25 -13.68
CA ARG A 204 -32.78 -9.14 -13.10
C ARG A 204 -32.15 -8.52 -11.87
N ARG A 205 -31.56 -9.35 -11.02
CA ARG A 205 -30.72 -8.89 -9.91
C ARG A 205 -29.28 -8.76 -10.41
N PRO A 206 -28.60 -7.60 -10.23
CA PRO A 206 -27.21 -7.43 -10.64
C PRO A 206 -26.26 -8.50 -10.08
N ILE A 207 -26.47 -8.95 -8.83
CA ILE A 207 -25.65 -9.99 -8.21
C ILE A 207 -25.71 -11.32 -8.97
N ASP A 208 -26.87 -11.69 -9.52
CA ASP A 208 -27.04 -12.96 -10.25
C ASP A 208 -26.27 -12.93 -11.57
N VAL A 209 -26.20 -11.77 -12.22
CA VAL A 209 -25.41 -11.58 -13.44
C VAL A 209 -23.92 -11.76 -13.13
N ILE A 210 -23.41 -11.11 -12.07
CA ILE A 210 -22.01 -11.27 -11.65
C ILE A 210 -21.70 -12.73 -11.32
N LYS A 211 -22.58 -13.38 -10.57
CA LYS A 211 -22.47 -14.79 -10.19
C LYS A 211 -22.43 -15.72 -11.41
N ALA A 212 -23.27 -15.47 -12.41
CA ALA A 212 -23.33 -16.25 -13.64
C ALA A 212 -22.03 -16.16 -14.46
N ASN A 213 -21.26 -15.08 -14.33
CA ASN A 213 -19.98 -14.92 -15.03
C ASN A 213 -18.84 -15.80 -14.49
N HIS A 214 -19.01 -16.42 -13.31
CA HIS A 214 -18.00 -17.24 -12.61
C HIS A 214 -16.61 -16.55 -12.53
N PRO A 215 -16.53 -15.35 -11.94
CA PRO A 215 -15.34 -14.51 -12.05
C PRO A 215 -14.14 -15.06 -11.26
N VAL A 216 -12.92 -14.72 -11.69
CA VAL A 216 -11.72 -14.86 -10.86
C VAL A 216 -11.62 -13.63 -9.95
N LEU A 217 -11.57 -13.84 -8.63
CA LEU A 217 -11.39 -12.74 -7.68
C LEU A 217 -9.91 -12.50 -7.40
N ILE A 218 -9.52 -11.23 -7.42
CA ILE A 218 -8.19 -10.77 -7.04
C ILE A 218 -8.38 -9.86 -5.82
N LEU A 219 -7.93 -10.32 -4.66
CA LEU A 219 -7.98 -9.55 -3.42
C LEU A 219 -6.65 -8.83 -3.21
N ASP A 220 -6.67 -7.51 -3.19
CA ASP A 220 -5.52 -6.66 -2.89
C ASP A 220 -5.55 -6.28 -1.40
N GLU A 221 -4.47 -6.56 -0.66
CA GLU A 221 -4.40 -6.37 0.80
C GLU A 221 -5.53 -7.10 1.58
N PRO A 222 -5.71 -8.42 1.38
CA PRO A 222 -6.80 -9.23 1.93
C PRO A 222 -6.92 -9.19 3.46
N GLN A 223 -5.83 -8.94 4.19
CA GLN A 223 -5.83 -8.83 5.66
C GLN A 223 -6.71 -7.69 6.18
N LYS A 224 -7.02 -6.69 5.33
CA LYS A 224 -7.98 -5.61 5.64
C LYS A 224 -9.44 -6.01 5.34
N MET A 225 -9.67 -7.21 4.84
CA MET A 225 -10.94 -7.70 4.28
C MET A 225 -11.37 -9.06 4.86
N GLU A 226 -10.81 -9.51 6.00
CA GLU A 226 -11.14 -10.81 6.61
C GLU A 226 -12.39 -10.79 7.51
N GLY A 227 -13.12 -9.66 7.59
CA GLY A 227 -14.33 -9.55 8.40
C GLY A 227 -15.46 -10.48 7.90
N SER A 228 -16.29 -11.01 8.82
CA SER A 228 -17.36 -11.96 8.48
C SER A 228 -18.31 -11.46 7.39
N ARG A 229 -18.85 -10.24 7.54
CA ARG A 229 -19.74 -9.61 6.54
C ARG A 229 -19.11 -9.48 5.15
N THR A 230 -17.81 -9.21 5.12
CA THR A 230 -17.04 -9.13 3.87
C THR A 230 -16.95 -10.50 3.23
N LEU A 231 -16.61 -11.54 4.00
CA LEU A 231 -16.54 -12.91 3.47
C LEU A 231 -17.90 -13.39 2.94
N ASP A 232 -18.99 -13.07 3.66
CA ASP A 232 -20.35 -13.37 3.21
C ASP A 232 -20.66 -12.66 1.87
N SER A 233 -20.29 -11.38 1.75
CA SER A 233 -20.44 -10.62 0.50
C SER A 233 -19.62 -11.21 -0.66
N LEU A 234 -18.38 -11.65 -0.41
CA LEU A 234 -17.52 -12.24 -1.44
C LEU A 234 -18.06 -13.59 -1.93
N LYS A 235 -18.74 -14.34 -1.06
CA LYS A 235 -19.36 -15.63 -1.40
C LYS A 235 -20.45 -15.48 -2.46
N GLU A 236 -21.18 -14.37 -2.45
CA GLU A 236 -22.26 -14.11 -3.41
C GLU A 236 -21.76 -14.02 -4.86
N PHE A 237 -20.48 -13.69 -5.07
CA PHE A 237 -19.89 -13.66 -6.41
C PHE A 237 -19.70 -15.04 -7.04
N ASN A 238 -19.80 -16.13 -6.26
CA ASN A 238 -19.54 -17.50 -6.69
C ASN A 238 -18.28 -17.60 -7.56
N PRO A 239 -17.10 -17.32 -7.00
CA PRO A 239 -15.90 -17.14 -7.79
C PRO A 239 -15.25 -18.46 -8.20
N LEU A 240 -14.63 -18.48 -9.39
CA LEU A 240 -13.93 -19.66 -9.92
C LEU A 240 -12.76 -20.04 -9.01
N PHE A 241 -11.99 -19.06 -8.58
CA PHE A 241 -10.99 -19.15 -7.52
C PHE A 241 -10.61 -17.74 -7.04
N ILE A 242 -9.82 -17.69 -5.97
CA ILE A 242 -9.34 -16.43 -5.40
C ILE A 242 -7.82 -16.35 -5.45
N LEU A 243 -7.31 -15.25 -6.00
CA LEU A 243 -5.91 -14.82 -5.88
C LEU A 243 -5.80 -13.74 -4.79
N ARG A 244 -4.86 -13.92 -3.87
CA ARG A 244 -4.68 -13.07 -2.69
C ARG A 244 -3.31 -12.44 -2.72
N TYR A 245 -3.23 -11.18 -3.13
CA TYR A 245 -1.99 -10.44 -3.22
C TYR A 245 -1.79 -9.57 -1.97
N SER A 246 -0.71 -9.82 -1.23
CA SER A 246 -0.37 -9.03 -0.03
C SER A 246 1.13 -9.02 0.21
N ALA A 247 1.63 -8.03 0.95
CA ALA A 247 2.96 -8.15 1.55
C ALA A 247 2.96 -9.13 2.74
N THR A 248 1.82 -9.25 3.43
CA THR A 248 1.68 -10.09 4.63
C THR A 248 0.31 -10.74 4.68
N HIS A 249 0.27 -12.08 4.73
CA HIS A 249 -0.97 -12.82 4.92
C HIS A 249 -1.20 -13.15 6.39
N LYS A 250 -2.28 -12.60 6.96
CA LYS A 250 -2.73 -12.96 8.31
C LYS A 250 -3.28 -14.39 8.33
N THR A 251 -4.20 -14.69 7.42
CA THR A 251 -4.68 -16.06 7.18
C THR A 251 -3.96 -16.67 5.99
N LYS A 252 -3.37 -17.85 6.17
CA LYS A 252 -2.59 -18.55 5.13
C LYS A 252 -3.41 -19.66 4.47
N HIS A 253 -3.32 -19.74 3.15
CA HIS A 253 -3.91 -20.78 2.30
C HIS A 253 -2.78 -21.48 1.53
N ASN A 254 -2.97 -21.72 0.23
CA ASN A 254 -1.92 -22.26 -0.64
C ASN A 254 -1.02 -21.12 -1.13
N LYS A 255 0.09 -20.89 -0.45
CA LYS A 255 1.10 -19.90 -0.88
C LYS A 255 1.87 -20.41 -2.09
N VAL A 256 1.77 -19.69 -3.20
CA VAL A 256 2.41 -20.07 -4.46
C VAL A 256 3.63 -19.21 -4.79
N HIS A 257 3.74 -18.02 -4.19
CA HIS A 257 4.87 -17.13 -4.39
C HIS A 257 5.22 -16.39 -3.10
N ARG A 258 6.51 -16.13 -2.89
CA ARG A 258 7.00 -15.24 -1.83
C ARG A 258 8.12 -14.35 -2.36
N LEU A 259 7.95 -13.06 -2.11
CA LEU A 259 8.99 -12.04 -2.17
C LEU A 259 8.81 -11.15 -0.94
N ASP A 260 9.47 -11.51 0.16
CA ASP A 260 9.36 -10.79 1.43
C ASP A 260 10.28 -9.55 1.49
N ALA A 261 10.22 -8.80 2.59
CA ALA A 261 11.03 -7.60 2.81
C ALA A 261 12.54 -7.86 2.68
N LEU A 262 13.01 -9.00 3.19
CA LEU A 262 14.42 -9.35 3.20
C LEU A 262 14.88 -9.73 1.80
N ASP A 263 14.09 -10.53 1.08
CA ASP A 263 14.34 -10.89 -0.31
C ASP A 263 14.34 -9.63 -1.21
N ALA A 264 13.35 -8.75 -1.04
CA ALA A 264 13.25 -7.51 -1.81
C ALA A 264 14.44 -6.58 -1.55
N TYR A 265 14.90 -6.50 -0.30
CA TYR A 265 16.09 -5.74 0.08
C TYR A 265 17.38 -6.35 -0.50
N ASN A 266 17.57 -7.67 -0.34
CA ASN A 266 18.73 -8.40 -0.84
C ASN A 266 18.84 -8.33 -2.37
N GLN A 267 17.69 -8.36 -3.07
CA GLN A 267 17.61 -8.20 -4.53
C GLN A 267 17.66 -6.73 -4.99
N LYS A 268 17.86 -5.76 -4.06
CA LYS A 268 17.91 -4.31 -4.34
C LYS A 268 16.67 -3.79 -5.08
N LEU A 269 15.52 -4.40 -4.84
CA LEU A 269 14.24 -4.02 -5.45
C LEU A 269 13.57 -2.85 -4.72
N VAL A 270 13.92 -2.65 -3.45
CA VAL A 270 13.41 -1.57 -2.60
C VAL A 270 14.56 -0.76 -2.01
N LYS A 271 14.27 0.49 -1.65
CA LYS A 271 15.24 1.39 -1.04
C LYS A 271 15.56 0.94 0.39
N LYS A 272 16.81 1.14 0.81
CA LYS A 272 17.22 0.95 2.22
C LYS A 272 16.47 1.94 3.11
N ILE A 273 15.99 1.46 4.26
CA ILE A 273 15.43 2.30 5.30
C ILE A 273 16.57 2.85 6.16
N SER A 274 16.59 4.16 6.36
CA SER A 274 17.48 4.83 7.32
C SER A 274 16.60 5.57 8.32
N VAL A 275 16.65 5.16 9.58
CA VAL A 275 15.85 5.76 10.66
C VAL A 275 16.73 6.79 11.39
N ARG A 276 16.28 8.05 11.46
CA ARG A 276 16.82 9.06 12.38
C ARG A 276 15.79 9.26 13.49
N GLY A 277 16.05 8.70 14.67
CA GLY A 277 15.19 8.85 15.83
C GLY A 277 15.49 10.17 16.54
N ILE A 278 14.43 10.88 16.98
CA ILE A 278 14.55 12.00 17.91
C ILE A 278 13.82 11.60 19.19
N SER A 279 14.56 11.43 20.28
CA SER A 279 14.01 11.03 21.58
C SER A 279 14.19 12.14 22.61
N VAL A 280 13.21 12.29 23.50
CA VAL A 280 13.30 13.20 24.66
C VAL A 280 13.59 12.38 25.91
N LYS A 281 14.65 12.71 26.66
CA LYS A 281 14.83 12.21 28.04
C LYS A 281 14.62 13.34 29.05
N GLY A 282 13.69 13.13 29.98
CA GLY A 282 13.43 14.01 31.14
C GLY A 282 11.97 14.48 31.26
N LEU A 283 11.52 14.70 32.50
CA LEU A 283 10.26 15.39 32.82
C LEU A 283 10.50 16.91 32.86
N SER A 284 9.49 17.67 32.44
CA SER A 284 9.45 19.14 32.49
C SER A 284 9.72 19.68 33.89
N GLY A 285 10.58 20.70 33.98
CA GLY A 285 10.92 21.42 35.20
C GLY A 285 12.43 21.58 35.41
N THR A 286 12.94 22.82 35.27
CA THR A 286 14.31 23.27 35.63
C THR A 286 15.50 22.49 35.05
N ASN A 287 15.29 21.63 34.06
CA ASN A 287 16.36 20.85 33.44
C ASN A 287 16.92 21.57 32.20
N ALA A 288 18.26 21.66 32.10
CA ALA A 288 18.96 22.26 30.97
C ALA A 288 18.56 21.65 29.62
N TYR A 289 18.16 22.51 28.68
CA TYR A 289 17.95 22.11 27.28
C TYR A 289 19.27 21.70 26.63
N LEU A 290 19.34 20.50 26.08
CA LEU A 290 20.47 20.03 25.27
C LEU A 290 19.94 19.23 24.09
N TYR A 291 20.43 19.49 22.89
CA TYR A 291 20.19 18.62 21.73
C TYR A 291 21.51 18.35 21.01
N LEU A 292 21.90 17.07 20.90
CA LEU A 292 23.09 16.66 20.16
C LEU A 292 22.71 16.40 18.70
N GLU A 293 23.08 17.31 17.81
CA GLU A 293 22.79 17.21 16.38
C GLU A 293 23.63 16.09 15.74
N SER A 294 24.94 16.10 16.00
CA SER A 294 25.89 15.14 15.42
C SER A 294 27.25 15.22 16.11
N ILE A 295 28.09 14.21 15.90
CA ILE A 295 29.50 14.24 16.25
C ILE A 295 30.32 14.32 14.96
N GLU A 296 31.10 15.39 14.81
CA GLU A 296 32.00 15.59 13.69
C GLU A 296 33.32 14.86 13.96
N LEU A 297 33.65 13.90 13.09
CA LEU A 297 34.98 13.31 13.03
C LEU A 297 35.94 14.35 12.43
N SER A 298 36.91 14.79 13.23
CA SER A 298 37.99 15.66 12.76
C SER A 298 39.30 14.85 12.67
N LYS A 299 40.32 15.38 11.98
CA LYS A 299 41.68 14.79 11.99
C LYS A 299 42.33 14.76 13.39
N GLN A 300 41.71 15.41 14.38
CA GLN A 300 42.10 15.45 15.79
C GLN A 300 41.03 14.75 16.65
N LYS A 301 40.80 15.22 17.88
CA LYS A 301 39.73 14.71 18.75
C LYS A 301 38.33 15.02 18.17
N PRO A 302 37.33 14.17 18.43
CA PRO A 302 35.95 14.37 17.96
C PRO A 302 35.33 15.66 18.53
N VAL A 303 34.43 16.28 17.77
CA VAL A 303 33.76 17.54 18.13
C VAL A 303 32.25 17.32 18.12
N ALA A 304 31.58 17.65 19.22
CA ALA A 304 30.13 17.51 19.34
C ALA A 304 29.43 18.79 18.88
N ARG A 305 28.36 18.66 18.09
CA ARG A 305 27.47 19.78 17.73
C ARG A 305 26.25 19.76 18.62
N ILE A 306 26.26 20.58 19.65
CA ILE A 306 25.20 20.62 20.66
C ILE A 306 24.46 21.95 20.56
N GLU A 307 23.14 21.90 20.40
CA GLU A 307 22.28 23.06 20.56
C GLU A 307 22.02 23.31 22.05
N ILE A 308 22.36 24.51 22.51
CA ILE A 308 22.19 24.96 23.88
C ILE A 308 21.51 26.33 23.92
N GLU A 309 20.86 26.62 25.03
CA GLU A 309 20.34 27.95 25.34
C GLU A 309 21.48 28.87 25.77
N MET A 310 21.50 30.06 25.19
CA MET A 310 22.49 31.09 25.49
C MET A 310 21.81 32.40 25.86
N LYS A 311 22.28 33.01 26.94
CA LYS A 311 21.88 34.35 27.36
C LYS A 311 22.47 35.40 26.40
N ARG A 312 21.60 36.18 25.76
CA ARG A 312 21.94 37.33 24.91
C ARG A 312 21.26 38.59 25.45
N TYR A 313 21.67 39.75 24.94
CA TYR A 313 21.07 41.04 25.28
C TYR A 313 19.55 41.09 24.99
N SER A 314 19.10 40.38 23.96
CA SER A 314 17.68 40.25 23.56
C SER A 314 16.93 39.07 24.20
N GLY A 315 17.50 38.46 25.24
CA GLY A 315 16.92 37.29 25.93
C GLY A 315 17.68 35.99 25.67
N ILE A 316 17.06 34.86 26.01
CA ILE A 316 17.65 33.52 25.84
C ILE A 316 17.36 33.03 24.42
N LYS A 317 18.39 32.56 23.71
CA LYS A 317 18.27 31.96 22.37
C LYS A 317 19.00 30.63 22.28
N ARG A 318 18.39 29.66 21.60
CA ARG A 318 19.01 28.37 21.28
C ARG A 318 19.97 28.52 20.10
N MET A 319 21.19 28.02 20.25
CA MET A 319 22.23 28.07 19.22
C MET A 319 23.07 26.79 19.24
N ILE A 320 23.42 26.29 18.05
CA ILE A 320 24.34 25.16 17.88
C ILE A 320 25.78 25.63 18.17
N ARG A 321 26.47 24.88 19.01
CA ARG A 321 27.88 25.09 19.36
C ARG A 321 28.70 23.85 19.03
N ARG A 322 29.89 24.08 18.49
CA ARG A 322 30.92 23.04 18.30
C ARG A 322 31.71 22.94 19.60
N LEU A 323 31.51 21.84 20.33
CA LEU A 323 32.05 21.63 21.66
C LEU A 323 33.07 20.48 21.66
N LYS A 324 34.11 20.64 22.49
CA LYS A 324 35.21 19.69 22.66
C LYS A 324 35.25 19.19 24.10
N LYS A 325 35.97 18.09 24.32
CA LYS A 325 36.28 17.58 25.67
C LYS A 325 36.88 18.70 26.55
N GLY A 326 36.30 18.90 27.73
CA GLY A 326 36.66 19.96 28.68
C GLY A 326 35.83 21.24 28.58
N ASP A 327 34.99 21.42 27.54
CA ASP A 327 34.16 22.62 27.42
C ASP A 327 33.06 22.65 28.50
N ASN A 328 32.90 23.82 29.13
CA ASN A 328 31.92 24.08 30.19
C ASN A 328 30.72 24.86 29.66
N LEU A 329 29.53 24.23 29.67
CA LEU A 329 28.31 24.81 29.11
C LEU A 329 27.77 25.99 29.95
N TYR A 330 28.07 26.08 31.25
CA TYR A 330 27.70 27.22 32.08
C TYR A 330 28.40 28.51 31.61
N ALA A 331 29.70 28.42 31.35
CA ALA A 331 30.47 29.55 30.83
C ALA A 331 30.03 29.91 29.40
N LEU A 332 29.82 28.91 28.55
CA LEU A 332 29.45 29.11 27.15
C LEU A 332 28.03 29.65 26.96
N SER A 333 27.11 29.35 27.88
CA SER A 333 25.72 29.85 27.84
C SER A 333 25.56 31.29 28.34
N GLY A 334 26.62 31.93 28.82
CA GLY A 334 26.53 33.26 29.45
C GLY A 334 26.01 33.22 30.88
N GLY A 335 26.28 32.13 31.61
CA GLY A 335 25.99 31.98 33.04
C GLY A 335 24.58 31.51 33.37
N LEU A 336 23.94 30.72 32.50
CA LEU A 336 22.63 30.14 32.80
C LEU A 336 22.76 28.98 33.80
N ASP A 337 22.15 29.14 34.98
CA ASP A 337 22.33 28.22 36.12
C ASP A 337 21.98 26.76 35.83
N GLN A 338 21.05 26.50 34.90
CA GLN A 338 20.69 25.15 34.46
C GLN A 338 21.87 24.34 33.88
N TYR A 339 22.92 25.00 33.38
CA TYR A 339 24.12 24.35 32.84
C TYR A 339 25.25 24.16 33.88
N LYS A 340 25.02 24.48 35.17
CA LYS A 340 26.00 24.18 36.22
C LYS A 340 26.28 22.68 36.28
N GLY A 341 27.57 22.31 36.29
CA GLY A 341 28.02 20.92 36.30
C GLY A 341 28.02 20.21 34.95
N PHE A 342 27.60 20.88 33.85
CA PHE A 342 27.72 20.35 32.49
C PHE A 342 29.07 20.72 31.87
N VAL A 343 30.09 19.90 32.16
CA VAL A 343 31.39 19.93 31.48
C VAL A 343 31.54 18.65 30.67
N ILE A 344 32.01 18.74 29.42
CA ILE A 344 32.16 17.55 28.57
C ILE A 344 33.32 16.70 29.08
N ALA A 345 33.00 15.50 29.59
CA ALA A 345 33.96 14.52 30.06
C ALA A 345 34.53 13.71 28.89
N ASP A 346 33.68 13.27 27.97
CA ASP A 346 34.11 12.52 26.78
C ASP A 346 33.15 12.66 25.60
N ILE A 347 33.68 12.42 24.39
CA ILE A 347 32.91 12.44 23.14
C ILE A 347 33.29 11.18 22.37
N ASN A 348 32.35 10.23 22.28
CA ASN A 348 32.56 8.95 21.61
C ASN A 348 31.83 8.94 20.26
N ALA A 349 32.60 9.06 19.18
CA ALA A 349 32.08 9.07 17.81
C ALA A 349 31.68 7.68 17.28
N ASN A 350 32.06 6.58 17.97
CA ASN A 350 31.64 5.23 17.57
C ASN A 350 30.23 4.91 18.09
N THR A 351 29.90 5.43 19.26
CA THR A 351 28.59 5.22 19.90
C THR A 351 27.65 6.40 19.76
N ASP A 352 28.11 7.50 19.15
CA ASP A 352 27.39 8.77 19.04
C ASP A 352 26.93 9.35 20.39
N ILE A 353 27.77 9.20 21.43
CA ILE A 353 27.46 9.63 22.80
C ILE A 353 28.43 10.72 23.27
N VAL A 354 27.87 11.77 23.88
CA VAL A 354 28.60 12.76 24.68
C VAL A 354 28.33 12.51 26.15
N GLU A 355 29.39 12.39 26.94
CA GLU A 355 29.31 12.21 28.39
C GLU A 355 29.73 13.50 29.11
N PHE A 356 28.97 13.87 30.14
CA PHE A 356 29.23 15.03 30.98
C PHE A 356 29.79 14.60 32.34
N THR A 357 30.58 15.47 32.97
CA THR A 357 31.19 15.22 34.29
C THR A 357 30.19 14.99 35.42
N ASN A 358 28.93 15.39 35.24
CA ASN A 358 27.83 15.12 36.18
C ASN A 358 27.18 13.74 36.00
N GLY A 359 27.76 12.86 35.16
CA GLY A 359 27.27 11.50 34.89
C GLY A 359 26.11 11.44 33.90
N LYS A 360 25.64 12.58 33.35
CA LYS A 360 24.64 12.59 32.29
C LYS A 360 25.29 12.25 30.94
N GLN A 361 24.54 11.55 30.09
CA GLN A 361 24.95 11.21 28.74
C GLN A 361 23.90 11.70 27.75
N LEU A 362 24.35 12.13 26.57
CA LEU A 362 23.51 12.65 25.49
C LEU A 362 23.88 11.93 24.18
N GLN A 363 22.93 11.24 23.58
CA GLN A 363 23.12 10.54 22.31
C GLN A 363 22.76 11.43 21.11
N ALA A 364 23.38 11.23 19.95
CA ALA A 364 23.04 12.00 18.76
C ALA A 364 21.58 11.77 18.36
N GLY A 365 20.87 12.86 18.05
CA GLY A 365 19.43 12.87 17.84
C GLY A 365 18.60 12.99 19.13
N GLU A 366 19.22 12.92 20.31
CA GLU A 366 18.52 13.05 21.59
C GLU A 366 18.41 14.52 22.04
N ALA A 367 17.24 14.90 22.55
CA ALA A 367 17.02 16.16 23.25
C ALA A 367 16.72 15.90 24.74
N THR A 368 17.23 16.72 25.65
CA THR A 368 16.93 16.65 27.09
C THR A 368 16.45 17.98 27.64
N GLY A 369 15.65 17.98 28.69
CA GLY A 369 15.16 19.20 29.37
C GLY A 369 13.67 19.47 29.14
N ASP A 370 13.25 20.74 29.30
CA ASP A 370 11.88 21.17 28.99
C ASP A 370 11.66 21.29 27.47
N VAL A 371 11.52 20.13 26.83
CA VAL A 371 11.29 20.03 25.38
C VAL A 371 9.78 20.04 25.16
N HIS A 372 9.22 21.21 24.84
CA HIS A 372 7.84 21.29 24.38
C HIS A 372 7.68 20.56 23.03
N GLU A 373 6.49 20.03 22.75
CA GLU A 373 6.21 19.30 21.51
C GLU A 373 6.63 20.10 20.26
N LYS A 374 6.42 21.42 20.29
CA LYS A 374 6.83 22.36 19.24
C LYS A 374 8.32 22.29 18.90
N ASP A 375 9.17 22.12 19.91
CA ASP A 375 10.62 22.06 19.73
C ASP A 375 11.05 20.74 19.09
N LEU A 376 10.41 19.63 19.51
CA LEU A 376 10.62 18.33 18.88
C LEU A 376 10.23 18.36 17.40
N ARG A 377 9.08 18.98 17.07
CA ARG A 377 8.62 19.13 15.68
C ARG A 377 9.58 19.99 14.86
N ARG A 378 10.11 21.05 15.46
CA ARG A 378 11.12 21.91 14.83
C ARG A 378 12.40 21.14 14.50
N ILE A 379 12.90 20.34 15.44
CA ILE A 379 14.07 19.48 15.22
C ILE A 379 13.78 18.46 14.10
N GLN A 380 12.61 17.82 14.12
CA GLN A 380 12.19 16.88 13.06
C GLN A 380 12.19 17.54 11.67
N ILE A 381 11.66 18.75 11.56
CA ILE A 381 11.61 19.52 10.31
C ILE A 381 13.02 19.87 9.85
N ARG A 382 13.86 20.42 10.73
CA ARG A 382 15.26 20.77 10.43
C ARG A 382 16.04 19.55 9.91
N GLU A 383 15.97 18.44 10.62
CA GLU A 383 16.67 17.21 10.24
C GLU A 383 16.17 16.65 8.90
N ALA A 384 14.87 16.72 8.63
CA ALA A 384 14.31 16.31 7.34
C ALA A 384 14.76 17.21 6.18
N ILE A 385 14.85 18.53 6.38
CA ILE A 385 15.36 19.48 5.38
C ILE A 385 16.84 19.21 5.11
N LYS A 386 17.65 19.07 6.16
CA LYS A 386 19.08 18.76 6.03
C LYS A 386 19.30 17.45 5.26
N ALA A 387 18.59 16.38 5.64
CA ALA A 387 18.66 15.09 4.95
C ALA A 387 18.17 15.15 3.48
N HIS A 388 17.22 16.05 3.17
CA HIS A 388 16.79 16.30 1.80
C HIS A 388 17.92 16.88 0.96
N PHE A 389 18.54 17.97 1.41
CA PHE A 389 19.64 18.62 0.68
C PHE A 389 20.88 17.74 0.56
N GLU A 390 21.25 17.01 1.62
CA GLU A 390 22.34 16.02 1.58
C GLU A 390 22.12 14.99 0.45
N LYS A 391 20.87 14.51 0.27
CA LYS A 391 20.53 13.57 -0.81
C LYS A 391 20.42 14.24 -2.17
N GLU A 392 19.85 15.45 -2.23
CA GLU A 392 19.68 16.18 -3.48
C GLU A 392 21.02 16.55 -4.09
N GLN A 393 21.98 17.03 -3.30
CA GLN A 393 23.34 17.33 -3.78
C GLN A 393 24.00 16.14 -4.50
N ILE A 394 23.75 14.92 -4.03
CA ILE A 394 24.29 13.69 -4.63
C ILE A 394 23.49 13.32 -5.90
N LEU A 395 22.17 13.34 -5.83
CA LEU A 395 21.28 12.77 -6.86
C LEU A 395 20.91 13.72 -7.99
N PHE A 396 21.01 15.03 -7.76
CA PHE A 396 20.67 16.05 -8.75
C PHE A 396 21.52 15.92 -10.02
N SER A 397 22.81 15.65 -9.85
CA SER A 397 23.75 15.39 -10.97
C SER A 397 23.36 14.19 -11.84
N GLN A 398 22.53 13.28 -11.31
CA GLN A 398 22.04 12.08 -12.00
C GLN A 398 20.65 12.31 -12.63
N GLY A 399 20.11 13.53 -12.59
CA GLY A 399 18.77 13.85 -13.08
C GLY A 399 17.64 13.29 -12.21
N VAL A 400 17.92 12.88 -10.97
CA VAL A 400 16.94 12.29 -10.05
C VAL A 400 16.45 13.35 -9.07
N LYS A 401 15.15 13.69 -9.15
CA LYS A 401 14.50 14.63 -8.22
C LYS A 401 14.22 13.98 -6.86
N VAL A 402 14.69 14.58 -5.78
CA VAL A 402 14.42 14.15 -4.40
C VAL A 402 13.10 14.76 -3.93
N LEU A 403 12.31 13.99 -3.18
CA LEU A 403 11.05 14.44 -2.58
C LEU A 403 11.08 14.12 -1.08
N THR A 404 10.57 15.04 -0.27
CA THR A 404 10.33 14.84 1.16
C THR A 404 8.85 14.98 1.44
N LEU A 405 8.28 14.03 2.18
CA LEU A 405 6.88 14.02 2.59
C LEU A 405 6.81 14.18 4.11
N PHE A 406 6.07 15.20 4.57
CA PHE A 406 5.76 15.40 5.97
C PHE A 406 4.34 14.92 6.26
N PHE A 407 4.19 14.07 7.27
CA PHE A 407 2.89 13.73 7.84
C PHE A 407 2.63 14.66 9.01
N ILE A 408 1.61 15.51 8.88
CA ILE A 408 1.16 16.44 9.91
C ILE A 408 -0.16 15.94 10.50
N ASP A 409 -0.43 16.32 11.74
CA ASP A 409 -1.61 15.91 12.49
C ASP A 409 -2.84 16.75 12.16
N GLU A 410 -2.67 18.01 11.76
CA GLU A 410 -3.78 18.86 11.32
C GLU A 410 -3.42 19.82 10.19
N VAL A 411 -4.39 20.11 9.32
CA VAL A 411 -4.22 21.02 8.18
C VAL A 411 -3.90 22.43 8.64
N ALA A 412 -4.51 22.89 9.74
CA ALA A 412 -4.32 24.23 10.30
C ALA A 412 -2.86 24.56 10.66
N LYS A 413 -2.06 23.54 11.01
CA LYS A 413 -0.62 23.72 11.28
C LYS A 413 0.20 23.98 10.03
N TYR A 414 -0.28 23.59 8.86
CA TYR A 414 0.36 23.92 7.60
C TYR A 414 -0.28 25.17 6.96
N LYS A 415 -1.60 25.26 6.95
CA LYS A 415 -2.34 26.29 6.23
C LYS A 415 -3.59 26.72 7.00
N ILE A 416 -3.71 28.03 7.22
CA ILE A 416 -4.83 28.68 7.88
C ILE A 416 -5.61 29.46 6.80
N TYR A 417 -6.92 29.24 6.77
CA TYR A 417 -7.83 29.98 5.89
C TYR A 417 -8.50 31.08 6.72
N SER A 418 -8.29 32.35 6.34
CA SER A 418 -8.97 33.50 6.91
C SER A 418 -9.79 34.23 5.84
N ASP A 419 -10.72 35.10 6.27
CA ASP A 419 -11.55 35.91 5.37
C ASP A 419 -10.71 36.86 4.48
N THR A 420 -9.44 37.08 4.83
CA THR A 420 -8.48 37.96 4.14
C THR A 420 -7.48 37.21 3.27
N GLY A 421 -7.50 35.87 3.23
CA GLY A 421 -6.63 35.06 2.38
C GLY A 421 -6.11 33.78 3.03
N GLU A 422 -5.06 33.22 2.44
CA GLU A 422 -4.40 32.01 2.93
C GLU A 422 -3.11 32.38 3.68
N GLU A 423 -3.01 32.00 4.95
CA GLU A 423 -1.80 32.20 5.76
C GLU A 423 -1.10 30.88 6.11
N GLY A 424 0.22 30.94 6.28
CA GLY A 424 1.01 29.81 6.75
C GLY A 424 0.73 29.47 8.22
N GLY A 425 0.42 28.22 8.48
CA GLY A 425 0.27 27.69 9.83
C GLY A 425 1.59 27.60 10.61
N GLU A 426 1.54 27.05 11.82
CA GLU A 426 2.70 26.93 12.70
C GLU A 426 3.88 26.17 12.06
N TYR A 427 3.64 24.97 11.52
CA TYR A 427 4.67 24.13 10.91
C TYR A 427 5.21 24.74 9.63
N TYR A 428 4.38 25.44 8.85
CA TYR A 428 4.85 26.18 7.68
C TYR A 428 5.85 27.27 8.08
N LYS A 429 5.52 28.07 9.11
CA LYS A 429 6.40 29.13 9.61
C LYS A 429 7.69 28.56 10.21
N ILE A 430 7.65 27.38 10.82
CA ILE A 430 8.85 26.67 11.29
C ILE A 430 9.68 26.20 10.10
N PHE A 431 9.07 25.55 9.11
CA PHE A 431 9.73 25.07 7.90
C PHE A 431 10.47 26.21 7.18
N GLU A 432 9.81 27.34 6.92
CA GLU A 432 10.42 28.51 6.26
C GLU A 432 11.64 29.06 7.02
N LYS A 433 11.64 28.97 8.35
CA LYS A 433 12.78 29.42 9.17
C LYS A 433 13.93 28.44 9.19
N GLU A 434 13.65 27.14 9.18
CA GLU A 434 14.68 26.09 9.16
C GLU A 434 15.21 25.80 7.75
N TYR A 435 14.45 26.18 6.72
CA TYR A 435 14.84 26.05 5.32
C TYR A 435 15.83 27.13 4.87
N LYS A 436 15.73 28.34 5.44
CA LYS A 436 16.66 29.45 5.24
C LYS A 436 17.92 29.26 6.08
#